data_AF-A0A9E5V7L9-F1
#
_entry.id   AF-A0A9E5V7L9-F1
#
_cell.length_a   1.000
_cell.length_b   1.000
_cell.length_c   1.000
_cell.angle_alpha   90.00
_cell.angle_beta   90.00
_cell.angle_gamma   90.00
#
_symmetry.space_group_name_H-M   'P 1'
#
loop_
_entity.id
_entity.type
_entity.pdbx_description
1 polymer ?
#
loop_
_entity_poly.entity_id
_entity_poly.type
_entity_poly.pdbx_seq_one_letter_code
_entity_poly.pdbx_strand_id
1 'polypeptide(L)'
;MALKEQVINGHKRQIWLANILAKVGNNSPIGKLLRLVFYYADGIVILRHWRDFLYIRKDNIGDKYFAVDQAVMHSSHSQVKELMHTEPQLRGNDLGIIRILAPSYLLNNPLSLGMNGNEHTGARALFLQALPNPLERSDILGELVNQCLADAAKQKQLHIGNDLPRMMIRILHQVVFNISLSDEEITASSNFVKGLPLASFPNFISEKLLSSRTAPIIKHRKNLIKRYQQSSKWAAYLETGSQYRLNPHQIANSLFDMIHIAGTAGTSALLGSVIGVLCQDAELRNDVIREINTAWDGNEPLNGNAMLRKERSTTIAQLTLTQTAILETARLYPPVRFVSQLARESGEIEIGGSKCPFQKGTRLLGSVFTANRDHRRYNNPDNFDTTRDFSDILSWNGKEHERACPGKSLSIGLIQIFCLYLFKKYEWNSTTPVKWDFDKVTAVTPNDLVLQGFSLRS
;
A
#
# COMPACT_ATOMS: atom_id res chain seq x y z
N MET A 1 -13.07 -8.32 28.21
CA MET A 1 -12.72 -7.29 29.20
C MET A 1 -11.21 -7.00 29.26
N ALA A 2 -10.32 -8.01 29.23
CA ALA A 2 -8.86 -7.80 29.32
C ALA A 2 -8.25 -6.87 28.26
N LEU A 3 -8.62 -6.99 26.98
CA LEU A 3 -8.00 -6.18 25.91
C LEU A 3 -8.34 -4.68 26.02
N LYS A 4 -9.61 -4.34 26.27
CA LYS A 4 -10.04 -2.94 26.44
C LYS A 4 -9.24 -2.27 27.56
N GLU A 5 -9.20 -2.91 28.72
CA GLU A 5 -8.45 -2.39 29.86
C GLU A 5 -6.95 -2.25 29.55
N GLN A 6 -6.35 -3.25 28.90
CA GLN A 6 -4.95 -3.21 28.47
C GLN A 6 -4.66 -2.03 27.54
N VAL A 7 -5.51 -1.78 26.55
CA VAL A 7 -5.34 -0.68 25.57
C VAL A 7 -5.47 0.69 26.24
N ILE A 8 -6.44 0.86 27.15
CA ILE A 8 -6.67 2.10 27.89
C ILE A 8 -5.55 2.36 28.91
N ASN A 9 -5.12 1.34 29.65
CA ASN A 9 -3.99 1.46 30.57
C ASN A 9 -2.68 1.74 29.81
N GLY A 10 -2.51 1.15 28.62
CA GLY A 10 -1.44 1.51 27.69
C GLY A 10 -1.44 3.00 27.36
N HIS A 11 -2.61 3.58 27.05
CA HIS A 11 -2.72 5.00 26.75
C HIS A 11 -2.37 5.89 27.95
N LYS A 12 -2.86 5.57 29.16
CA LYS A 12 -2.50 6.29 30.38
C LYS A 12 -0.98 6.31 30.62
N ARG A 13 -0.30 5.19 30.36
CA ARG A 13 1.17 5.11 30.41
C ARG A 13 1.84 6.00 29.37
N GLN A 14 1.26 6.13 28.17
CA GLN A 14 1.78 7.06 27.16
C GLN A 14 1.61 8.52 27.61
N ILE A 15 0.49 8.92 28.22
CA ILE A 15 0.35 10.30 28.76
C ILE A 15 1.43 10.59 29.80
N TRP A 16 1.65 9.65 30.73
CA TRP A 16 2.72 9.76 31.73
C TRP A 16 4.11 9.89 31.07
N LEU A 17 4.38 9.05 30.07
CA LEU A 17 5.64 9.07 29.33
C LEU A 17 5.85 10.42 28.61
N ALA A 18 4.82 10.99 27.98
CA ALA A 18 4.89 12.28 27.30
C ALA A 18 5.42 13.38 28.24
N ASN A 19 4.87 13.43 29.46
CA ASN A 19 5.28 14.39 30.49
C ASN A 19 6.72 14.18 30.97
N ILE A 20 7.19 12.94 31.04
CA ILE A 20 8.59 12.64 31.38
C ILE A 20 9.51 13.04 30.24
N LEU A 21 9.18 12.68 29.00
CA LEU A 21 9.97 12.99 27.83
C LEU A 21 10.08 14.50 27.57
N ALA A 22 9.07 15.28 27.94
CA ALA A 22 9.15 16.74 27.93
C ALA A 22 10.25 17.28 28.87
N LYS A 23 10.54 16.60 29.98
CA LYS A 23 11.58 16.99 30.96
C LYS A 23 12.97 16.48 30.57
N VAL A 24 13.06 15.22 30.14
CA VAL A 24 14.36 14.55 29.89
C VAL A 24 14.81 14.61 28.42
N GLY A 25 13.94 15.04 27.51
CA GLY A 25 14.17 15.12 26.07
C GLY A 25 14.07 13.77 25.34
N ASN A 26 13.45 13.77 24.16
CA ASN A 26 13.24 12.57 23.34
C ASN A 26 14.53 11.87 22.85
N ASN A 27 15.62 12.63 22.72
CA ASN A 27 16.88 12.18 22.14
C ASN A 27 17.98 11.92 23.18
N SER A 28 17.72 12.20 24.46
CA SER A 28 18.64 11.83 25.53
C SER A 28 18.75 10.31 25.65
N PRO A 29 19.84 9.77 26.24
CA PRO A 29 19.97 8.33 26.48
C PRO A 29 18.77 7.75 27.24
N ILE A 30 18.28 8.46 28.26
CA ILE A 30 17.10 8.08 29.05
C ILE A 30 15.84 8.12 28.19
N GLY A 31 15.62 9.19 27.42
CA GLY A 31 14.46 9.33 26.55
C GLY A 31 14.39 8.23 25.49
N LYS A 32 15.53 7.88 24.86
CA LYS A 32 15.63 6.78 23.89
C LYS A 32 15.30 5.42 24.53
N LEU A 33 15.82 5.16 25.73
CA LEU A 33 15.55 3.92 26.46
C LEU A 33 14.06 3.79 26.81
N LEU A 34 13.47 4.83 27.41
CA LEU A 34 12.05 4.84 27.77
C LEU A 34 11.18 4.60 26.53
N ARG A 35 11.40 5.36 25.46
CA ARG A 35 10.69 5.21 24.19
C ARG A 35 10.75 3.80 23.64
N LEU A 36 11.91 3.14 23.69
CA LEU A 36 12.07 1.77 23.22
C LEU A 36 11.22 0.78 24.03
N VAL A 37 11.21 0.90 25.36
CA VAL A 37 10.39 0.06 26.24
C VAL A 37 8.91 0.19 25.91
N PHE A 38 8.42 1.43 25.80
CA PHE A 38 7.01 1.69 25.50
C PHE A 38 6.63 1.40 24.04
N TYR A 39 7.58 1.48 23.11
CA TYR A 39 7.38 1.04 21.73
C TYR A 39 7.03 -0.45 21.67
N TYR A 40 7.78 -1.32 22.35
CA TYR A 40 7.48 -2.75 22.34
C TYR A 40 6.24 -3.11 23.16
N ALA A 41 5.98 -2.40 24.27
CA ALA A 41 4.79 -2.63 25.09
C ALA A 41 3.48 -2.39 24.32
N ASP A 42 3.35 -1.24 23.64
CA ASP A 42 2.17 -0.95 22.80
C ASP A 42 2.26 -1.65 21.44
N GLY A 43 3.48 -1.86 20.93
CA GLY A 43 3.77 -2.48 19.64
C GLY A 43 3.20 -3.89 19.53
N ILE A 44 3.39 -4.74 20.54
CA ILE A 44 2.85 -6.10 20.52
C ILE A 44 1.31 -6.08 20.49
N VAL A 45 0.68 -5.17 21.23
CA VAL A 45 -0.78 -5.06 21.30
C VAL A 45 -1.35 -4.60 19.96
N ILE A 46 -0.82 -3.52 19.40
CA ILE A 46 -1.30 -3.02 18.10
C ILE A 46 -0.99 -4.03 16.98
N LEU A 47 0.13 -4.76 17.00
CA LEU A 47 0.43 -5.72 15.94
C LEU A 47 -0.52 -6.92 15.92
N ARG A 48 -1.06 -7.33 17.09
CA ARG A 48 -2.00 -8.45 17.22
C ARG A 48 -3.46 -8.06 17.13
N HIS A 49 -3.80 -6.85 17.55
CA HIS A 49 -5.17 -6.38 17.69
C HIS A 49 -5.34 -4.98 17.09
N TRP A 50 -4.71 -4.71 15.94
CA TRP A 50 -4.59 -3.35 15.40
C TRP A 50 -5.95 -2.66 15.24
N ARG A 51 -6.98 -3.37 14.75
CA ARG A 51 -8.30 -2.81 14.50
C ARG A 51 -8.97 -2.42 15.82
N ASP A 52 -9.03 -3.37 16.75
CA ASP A 52 -9.66 -3.17 18.06
C ASP A 52 -8.89 -2.11 18.86
N PHE A 53 -7.56 -2.07 18.77
CA PHE A 53 -6.73 -1.03 19.36
C PHE A 53 -7.15 0.37 18.90
N LEU A 54 -7.37 0.56 17.59
CA LEU A 54 -7.78 1.85 17.04
C LEU A 54 -9.17 2.27 17.51
N TYR A 55 -10.15 1.36 17.45
CA TYR A 55 -11.53 1.68 17.88
C TYR A 55 -11.65 1.83 19.40
N ILE A 56 -11.01 0.98 20.19
CA ILE A 56 -11.00 1.14 21.65
C ILE A 56 -10.42 2.51 22.03
N ARG A 57 -9.32 2.95 21.40
CA ARG A 57 -8.78 4.29 21.68
C ARG A 57 -9.70 5.39 21.17
N LYS A 58 -10.21 5.28 19.95
CA LYS A 58 -11.15 6.26 19.37
C LYS A 58 -12.40 6.45 20.25
N ASP A 59 -13.04 5.36 20.65
CA ASP A 59 -14.33 5.38 21.35
C ASP A 59 -14.24 5.81 22.82
N ASN A 60 -13.05 5.70 23.44
CA ASN A 60 -12.88 5.98 24.86
C ASN A 60 -11.97 7.19 25.15
N ILE A 61 -11.23 7.69 24.14
CA ILE A 61 -10.30 8.82 24.29
C ILE A 61 -10.66 9.96 23.33
N GLY A 62 -11.07 9.64 22.10
CA GLY A 62 -11.40 10.61 21.06
C GLY A 62 -10.60 10.42 19.77
N ASP A 63 -10.70 11.37 18.84
CA ASP A 63 -10.11 11.21 17.51
C ASP A 63 -8.58 11.29 17.45
N LYS A 64 -7.97 11.82 18.52
CA LYS A 64 -6.52 11.93 18.71
C LYS A 64 -6.10 11.15 19.94
N TYR A 65 -5.07 10.32 19.80
CA TYR A 65 -4.52 9.55 20.92
C TYR A 65 -3.07 9.16 20.65
N PHE A 66 -2.29 9.00 21.70
CA PHE A 66 -0.97 8.37 21.58
C PHE A 66 -1.10 6.93 21.06
N ALA A 67 -0.09 6.46 20.34
CA ALA A 67 0.11 5.12 19.83
C ALA A 67 1.57 4.67 20.07
N VAL A 68 2.08 3.71 19.30
CA VAL A 68 3.44 3.18 19.44
C VAL A 68 4.50 4.29 19.41
N ASP A 69 5.47 4.21 20.33
CA ASP A 69 6.58 5.18 20.45
C ASP A 69 6.11 6.65 20.54
N GLN A 70 5.11 6.92 21.37
CA GLN A 70 4.58 8.29 21.56
C GLN A 70 4.05 8.93 20.27
N ALA A 71 3.77 8.13 19.24
CA ALA A 71 3.19 8.65 18.02
C ALA A 71 1.79 9.20 18.30
N VAL A 72 1.46 10.37 17.76
CA VAL A 72 0.12 10.95 17.86
C VAL A 72 -0.70 10.43 16.70
N MET A 73 -1.66 9.55 16.97
CA MET A 73 -2.58 8.99 15.99
C MET A 73 -3.80 9.91 15.81
N HIS A 74 -4.16 10.17 14.55
CA HIS A 74 -5.38 10.82 14.11
C HIS A 74 -6.29 9.78 13.46
N SER A 75 -7.58 9.80 13.77
CA SER A 75 -8.52 8.75 13.37
C SER A 75 -9.80 9.25 12.70
N SER A 76 -9.99 10.56 12.61
CA SER A 76 -11.09 11.19 11.86
C SER A 76 -10.71 11.49 10.42
N HIS A 77 -11.70 11.57 9.54
CA HIS A 77 -11.48 11.89 8.12
C HIS A 77 -10.79 13.25 7.96
N SER A 78 -11.34 14.30 8.58
CA SER A 78 -10.83 15.66 8.49
C SER A 78 -9.39 15.79 8.99
N GLN A 79 -9.06 15.22 10.15
CA GLN A 79 -7.71 15.32 10.71
C GLN A 79 -6.69 14.50 9.93
N VAL A 80 -7.05 13.31 9.43
CA VAL A 80 -6.13 12.52 8.59
C VAL A 80 -5.90 13.24 7.27
N LYS A 81 -6.93 13.83 6.66
CA LYS A 81 -6.80 14.66 5.45
C LYS A 81 -5.89 15.87 5.70
N GLU A 82 -6.09 16.60 6.79
CA GLU A 82 -5.23 17.72 7.19
C GLU A 82 -3.76 17.30 7.35
N LEU A 83 -3.53 16.15 8.02
CA LEU A 83 -2.20 15.56 8.17
C LEU A 83 -1.56 15.25 6.80
N MET A 84 -2.33 14.69 5.86
CA MET A 84 -1.86 14.36 4.51
C MET A 84 -1.60 15.59 3.63
N HIS A 85 -2.26 16.72 3.91
CA HIS A 85 -2.13 17.96 3.13
C HIS A 85 -1.15 18.96 3.76
N THR A 86 -0.51 18.62 4.88
CA THR A 86 0.58 19.43 5.44
C THR A 86 1.75 19.49 4.45
N GLU A 87 2.21 20.68 4.06
CA GLU A 87 3.34 20.83 3.15
C GLU A 87 4.39 21.83 3.68
N PRO A 88 5.69 21.54 3.50
CA PRO A 88 6.27 20.25 3.12
C PRO A 88 6.08 19.18 4.21
N GLN A 89 5.88 17.92 3.81
CA GLN A 89 5.88 16.80 4.76
C GLN A 89 7.31 16.37 5.05
N LEU A 90 7.60 16.23 6.34
CA LEU A 90 8.79 15.54 6.83
C LEU A 90 8.40 14.10 7.20
N ARG A 91 8.99 13.10 6.57
CA ARG A 91 8.73 11.68 6.83
C ARG A 91 9.94 10.97 7.43
N GLY A 92 9.67 10.04 8.33
CA GLY A 92 10.66 9.08 8.80
C GLY A 92 10.79 7.89 7.84
N ASN A 93 11.80 7.05 8.05
CA ASN A 93 11.97 5.80 7.32
C ASN A 93 11.03 4.73 7.89
N ASP A 94 9.73 4.90 7.65
CA ASP A 94 8.65 4.10 8.22
C ASP A 94 7.83 3.42 7.13
N LEU A 95 7.32 2.22 7.43
CA LEU A 95 6.30 1.53 6.64
C LEU A 95 5.03 1.41 7.48
N GLY A 96 4.13 2.37 7.32
CA GLY A 96 2.95 2.51 8.18
C GLY A 96 3.36 2.76 9.63
N ILE A 97 2.93 1.91 10.57
CA ILE A 97 3.32 2.04 11.98
C ILE A 97 4.72 1.47 12.28
N ILE A 98 5.29 0.67 11.37
CA ILE A 98 6.55 -0.05 11.56
C ILE A 98 7.72 0.86 11.19
N ARG A 99 8.70 0.98 12.09
CA ARG A 99 9.97 1.66 11.81
C ARG A 99 10.92 0.75 11.06
N ILE A 100 11.64 1.28 10.08
CA ILE A 100 12.75 0.56 9.44
C ILE A 100 14.05 0.93 10.14
N LEU A 101 14.65 -0.04 10.84
CA LEU A 101 15.83 0.14 11.69
C LEU A 101 17.08 -0.56 11.15
N ALA A 102 16.94 -1.39 10.11
CA ALA A 102 18.05 -2.06 9.44
C ALA A 102 18.32 -1.44 8.06
N PRO A 103 19.13 -0.37 7.97
CA PRO A 103 19.50 0.22 6.68
C PRO A 103 20.15 -0.79 5.73
N SER A 104 20.90 -1.78 6.24
CA SER A 104 21.53 -2.81 5.40
C SER A 104 20.53 -3.67 4.62
N TYR A 105 19.33 -3.87 5.17
CA TYR A 105 18.24 -4.59 4.51
C TYR A 105 17.78 -3.86 3.24
N LEU A 106 17.88 -2.52 3.24
CA LEU A 106 17.54 -1.65 2.11
C LEU A 106 18.78 -1.15 1.36
N LEU A 107 19.91 -1.86 1.48
CA LEU A 107 21.18 -1.48 0.85
C LEU A 107 21.68 -0.08 1.24
N ASN A 108 21.40 0.36 2.46
CA ASN A 108 21.68 1.72 2.96
C ASN A 108 20.98 2.82 2.14
N ASN A 109 19.87 2.50 1.49
CA ASN A 109 18.96 3.46 0.90
C ASN A 109 17.73 3.63 1.81
N PRO A 110 17.28 4.87 2.11
CA PRO A 110 15.98 5.03 2.77
C PRO A 110 14.86 4.51 1.87
N LEU A 111 13.73 4.09 2.46
CA LEU A 111 12.53 3.82 1.67
C LEU A 111 12.16 5.07 0.89
N SER A 112 11.73 4.90 -0.37
CA SER A 112 11.19 6.00 -1.17
C SER A 112 10.04 6.74 -0.48
N LEU A 113 9.25 6.04 0.35
CA LEU A 113 8.18 6.60 1.19
C LEU A 113 8.68 7.51 2.32
N GLY A 114 9.93 7.33 2.76
CA GLY A 114 10.57 8.08 3.84
C GLY A 114 11.53 9.17 3.37
N MET A 115 11.74 9.32 2.06
CA MET A 115 12.56 10.38 1.48
C MET A 115 11.91 11.76 1.68
N ASN A 116 12.73 12.81 1.70
CA ASN A 116 12.30 14.19 1.90
C ASN A 116 13.04 15.15 0.94
N GLY A 117 12.51 16.36 0.77
CA GLY A 117 13.14 17.40 -0.03
C GLY A 117 13.45 16.95 -1.47
N ASN A 118 14.62 17.33 -1.98
CA ASN A 118 15.01 17.07 -3.37
C ASN A 118 15.10 15.57 -3.70
N GLU A 119 15.50 14.72 -2.75
CA GLU A 119 15.56 13.27 -2.97
C GLU A 119 14.17 12.69 -3.24
N HIS A 120 13.16 13.15 -2.48
CA HIS A 120 11.77 12.75 -2.70
C HIS A 120 11.24 13.24 -4.04
N THR A 121 11.50 14.51 -4.39
CA THR A 121 11.09 15.05 -5.69
C THR A 121 11.70 14.27 -6.84
N GLY A 122 12.99 13.91 -6.74
CA GLY A 122 13.66 13.08 -7.74
C GLY A 122 13.10 11.67 -7.83
N ALA A 123 12.87 11.00 -6.70
CA ALA A 123 12.24 9.68 -6.68
C ALA A 123 10.83 9.72 -7.30
N ARG A 124 10.05 10.76 -7.01
CA ARG A 124 8.73 10.98 -7.61
C ARG A 124 8.80 11.19 -9.12
N ALA A 125 9.76 11.98 -9.60
CA ALA A 125 9.97 12.20 -11.03
C ALA A 125 10.29 10.88 -11.76
N LEU A 126 11.16 10.04 -11.18
CA LEU A 126 11.43 8.70 -11.70
C LEU A 126 10.16 7.84 -11.76
N PHE A 127 9.30 7.91 -10.74
CA PHE A 127 8.06 7.12 -10.72
C PHE A 127 7.08 7.58 -11.79
N LEU A 128 6.91 8.89 -11.96
CA LEU A 128 6.03 9.44 -12.99
C LEU A 128 6.55 9.13 -14.41
N GLN A 129 7.87 9.08 -14.61
CA GLN A 129 8.48 8.63 -15.86
C GLN A 129 8.29 7.12 -16.09
N ALA A 130 8.39 6.32 -15.03
CA ALA A 130 8.38 4.85 -15.11
C ALA A 130 6.98 4.25 -15.26
N LEU A 131 5.96 4.86 -14.64
CA LEU A 131 4.61 4.33 -14.58
C LEU A 131 3.81 4.78 -15.82
N PRO A 132 3.33 3.87 -16.66
CA PRO A 132 2.56 4.25 -17.83
C PRO A 132 1.17 4.76 -17.44
N ASN A 133 0.60 5.61 -18.30
CA ASN A 133 -0.83 5.86 -18.29
C ASN A 133 -1.57 4.60 -18.75
N PRO A 134 -2.42 3.98 -17.92
CA PRO A 134 -3.11 2.74 -18.29
C PRO A 134 -4.08 2.92 -19.44
N LEU A 135 -4.62 4.12 -19.68
CA LEU A 135 -5.49 4.39 -20.82
C LEU A 135 -4.68 4.25 -22.12
N GLU A 136 -3.54 4.93 -22.19
CA GLU A 136 -2.66 4.95 -23.36
C GLU A 136 -1.94 3.61 -23.63
N ARG A 137 -1.80 2.76 -22.61
CA ARG A 137 -1.06 1.49 -22.68
C ARG A 137 -1.93 0.27 -22.38
N SER A 138 -3.24 0.41 -22.54
CA SER A 138 -4.24 -0.60 -22.18
C SER A 138 -4.01 -1.94 -22.87
N ASP A 139 -3.60 -1.98 -24.14
CA ASP A 139 -3.35 -3.26 -24.84
C ASP A 139 -2.18 -4.04 -24.26
N ILE A 140 -1.03 -3.39 -24.09
CA ILE A 140 0.18 -4.02 -23.55
C ILE A 140 -0.09 -4.50 -22.13
N LEU A 141 -0.78 -3.69 -21.32
CA LEU A 141 -1.19 -4.10 -19.98
C LEU A 141 -2.17 -5.27 -20.03
N GLY A 142 -3.14 -5.25 -20.95
CA GLY A 142 -4.11 -6.31 -21.17
C GLY A 142 -3.46 -7.64 -21.57
N GLU A 143 -2.50 -7.61 -22.48
CA GLU A 143 -1.73 -8.78 -22.89
C GLU A 143 -0.98 -9.41 -21.70
N LEU A 144 -0.27 -8.60 -20.92
CA LEU A 144 0.47 -9.08 -19.75
C LEU A 144 -0.45 -9.65 -18.67
N VAL A 145 -1.61 -9.01 -18.43
CA VAL A 145 -2.65 -9.52 -17.52
C VAL A 145 -3.20 -10.86 -18.03
N ASN A 146 -3.54 -10.94 -19.31
CA ASN A 146 -4.09 -12.16 -19.90
C ASN A 146 -3.09 -13.31 -19.84
N GLN A 147 -1.80 -13.05 -20.12
CA GLN A 147 -0.75 -14.05 -20.00
C GLN A 147 -0.65 -14.60 -18.58
N CYS A 148 -0.69 -13.71 -17.58
CA CYS A 148 -0.67 -14.10 -16.17
C CYS A 148 -1.88 -14.97 -15.80
N LEU A 149 -3.10 -14.58 -16.24
CA LEU A 149 -4.31 -15.37 -15.98
C LEU A 149 -4.29 -16.71 -16.71
N ALA A 150 -3.79 -16.77 -17.95
CA ALA A 150 -3.65 -18.00 -18.70
C ALA A 150 -2.70 -19.00 -18.01
N ASP A 151 -1.63 -18.52 -17.38
CA ASP A 151 -0.73 -19.36 -16.60
C ASP A 151 -1.41 -19.92 -15.33
N ALA A 152 -2.27 -19.14 -14.68
CA ALA A 152 -3.09 -19.64 -13.57
C ALA A 152 -4.14 -20.66 -14.03
N ALA A 153 -4.74 -20.46 -15.21
CA ALA A 153 -5.71 -21.39 -15.80
C ALA A 153 -5.11 -22.79 -16.04
N LYS A 154 -3.81 -22.86 -16.41
CA LYS A 154 -3.10 -24.15 -16.52
C LYS A 154 -3.03 -24.91 -15.19
N GLN A 155 -3.02 -24.20 -14.06
CA GLN A 155 -3.02 -24.77 -12.72
C GLN A 155 -4.43 -25.12 -12.22
N LYS A 156 -5.48 -24.79 -12.99
CA LYS A 156 -6.89 -24.98 -12.64
C LYS A 156 -7.33 -24.25 -11.37
N GLN A 157 -6.56 -23.27 -10.91
CA GLN A 157 -6.90 -22.44 -9.78
C GLN A 157 -6.22 -21.08 -9.85
N LEU A 158 -6.85 -20.05 -9.26
CA LEU A 158 -6.24 -18.75 -9.01
C LEU A 158 -6.27 -18.46 -7.51
N HIS A 159 -5.11 -18.49 -6.85
CA HIS A 159 -4.97 -18.23 -5.42
C HIS A 159 -4.64 -16.75 -5.18
N ILE A 160 -5.59 -15.99 -4.65
CA ILE A 160 -5.54 -14.53 -4.55
C ILE A 160 -4.32 -14.03 -3.78
N GLY A 161 -4.04 -14.57 -2.59
CA GLY A 161 -2.89 -14.15 -1.77
C GLY A 161 -1.52 -14.56 -2.31
N ASN A 162 -1.43 -15.53 -3.21
CA ASN A 162 -0.17 -16.08 -3.70
C ASN A 162 0.15 -15.65 -5.13
N ASP A 163 -0.84 -15.69 -6.01
CA ASP A 163 -0.64 -15.48 -7.44
C ASP A 163 -0.67 -14.00 -7.81
N LEU A 164 -1.62 -13.21 -7.28
CA LEU A 164 -1.73 -11.79 -7.65
C LEU A 164 -0.44 -10.99 -7.36
N PRO A 165 0.24 -11.13 -6.21
CA PRO A 165 1.52 -10.46 -6.00
C PRO A 165 2.59 -10.89 -7.02
N ARG A 166 2.61 -12.16 -7.42
CA ARG A 166 3.57 -12.68 -8.43
C ARG A 166 3.26 -12.11 -9.81
N MET A 167 1.98 -12.03 -10.18
CA MET A 167 1.53 -11.41 -11.42
C MET A 167 1.91 -9.92 -11.46
N MET A 168 1.68 -9.19 -10.36
CA MET A 168 2.09 -7.78 -10.25
C MET A 168 3.60 -7.61 -10.41
N ILE A 169 4.41 -8.47 -9.80
CA ILE A 169 5.87 -8.45 -9.96
C ILE A 169 6.23 -8.64 -11.44
N ARG A 170 5.65 -9.62 -12.15
CA ARG A 170 5.91 -9.82 -13.58
C ARG A 170 5.56 -8.59 -14.41
N ILE A 171 4.32 -8.12 -14.27
CA ILE A 171 3.77 -7.00 -15.05
C ILE A 171 4.61 -5.74 -14.83
N LEU A 172 4.90 -5.38 -13.57
CA LEU A 172 5.61 -4.14 -13.25
C LEU A 172 7.07 -4.17 -13.72
N HIS A 173 7.76 -5.31 -13.68
CA HIS A 173 9.12 -5.41 -14.22
C HIS A 173 9.16 -5.25 -15.75
N GLN A 174 8.19 -5.86 -16.44
CA GLN A 174 8.07 -5.70 -17.89
C GLN A 174 7.74 -4.25 -18.26
N VAL A 175 6.79 -3.64 -17.55
CA VAL A 175 6.39 -2.26 -17.81
C VAL A 175 7.50 -1.25 -17.48
N VAL A 176 8.14 -1.38 -16.32
CA VAL A 176 9.12 -0.39 -15.85
C VAL A 176 10.48 -0.58 -16.52
N PHE A 177 10.94 -1.81 -16.72
CA PHE A 177 12.30 -2.06 -17.23
C PHE A 177 12.34 -2.81 -18.55
N ASN A 178 11.21 -3.25 -19.11
CA ASN A 178 11.18 -4.16 -20.27
C ASN A 178 12.03 -5.42 -20.02
N ILE A 179 11.93 -5.97 -18.81
CA ILE A 179 12.61 -7.21 -18.42
C ILE A 179 11.62 -8.27 -17.96
N SER A 180 11.82 -9.48 -18.45
CA SER A 180 11.17 -10.69 -17.93
C SER A 180 11.98 -11.24 -16.76
N LEU A 181 11.28 -11.67 -15.72
CA LEU A 181 11.87 -12.34 -14.56
C LEU A 181 11.67 -13.86 -14.65
N SER A 182 12.63 -14.63 -14.16
CA SER A 182 12.47 -16.06 -13.95
C SER A 182 11.56 -16.36 -12.75
N ASP A 183 11.09 -17.59 -12.63
CA ASP A 183 10.24 -18.01 -11.51
C ASP A 183 10.97 -17.92 -10.16
N GLU A 184 12.29 -18.17 -10.15
CA GLU A 184 13.16 -18.00 -8.99
C GLU A 184 13.22 -16.53 -8.57
N GLU A 185 13.40 -15.62 -9.53
CA GLU A 185 13.46 -14.17 -9.26
C GLU A 185 12.13 -13.64 -8.75
N ILE A 186 11.01 -14.10 -9.31
CA ILE A 186 9.67 -13.72 -8.84
C ILE A 186 9.42 -14.24 -7.42
N THR A 187 9.85 -15.47 -7.14
CA THR A 187 9.75 -16.06 -5.80
C THR A 187 10.60 -15.28 -4.81
N ALA A 188 11.84 -14.93 -5.17
CA ALA A 188 12.72 -14.13 -4.33
C ALA A 188 12.20 -12.69 -4.12
N SER A 189 11.57 -12.08 -5.13
CA SER A 189 10.89 -10.78 -5.02
C SER A 189 9.66 -10.85 -4.10
N SER A 190 8.87 -11.92 -4.17
CA SER A 190 7.77 -12.15 -3.23
C SER A 190 8.29 -12.31 -1.80
N ASN A 191 9.40 -13.04 -1.62
CA ASN A 191 10.05 -13.22 -0.33
C ASN A 191 10.62 -11.92 0.24
N PHE A 192 11.11 -11.00 -0.60
CA PHE A 192 11.47 -9.64 -0.17
C PHE A 192 10.27 -8.92 0.46
N VAL A 193 9.12 -8.90 -0.23
CA VAL A 193 7.91 -8.22 0.26
C VAL A 193 7.42 -8.83 1.58
N LYS A 194 7.35 -10.17 1.66
CA LYS A 194 6.96 -10.89 2.89
C LYS A 194 7.97 -10.69 4.03
N GLY A 195 9.24 -10.49 3.69
CA GLY A 195 10.34 -10.30 4.63
C GLY A 195 10.51 -8.88 5.17
N LEU A 196 9.80 -7.88 4.64
CA LEU A 196 9.92 -6.47 5.06
C LEU A 196 9.86 -6.24 6.57
N PRO A 197 9.03 -6.95 7.37
CA PRO A 197 9.04 -6.81 8.83
C PRO A 197 10.40 -7.10 9.48
N LEU A 198 11.27 -7.90 8.84
CA LEU A 198 12.63 -8.16 9.34
C LEU A 198 13.50 -6.89 9.34
N ALA A 199 13.18 -5.91 8.48
CA ALA A 199 13.88 -4.62 8.44
C ALA A 199 13.55 -3.72 9.64
N SER A 200 12.58 -4.10 10.48
CA SER A 200 12.21 -3.36 11.69
C SER A 200 13.10 -3.66 12.89
N PHE A 201 13.91 -4.72 12.83
CA PHE A 201 14.90 -5.00 13.87
C PHE A 201 16.12 -4.08 13.72
N PRO A 202 16.81 -3.73 14.83
CA PRO A 202 18.09 -3.04 14.77
C PRO A 202 19.08 -3.68 13.80
N ASN A 203 19.90 -2.86 13.12
CA ASN A 203 20.80 -3.33 12.07
C ASN A 203 21.69 -4.53 12.48
N PHE A 204 22.25 -4.52 13.69
CA PHE A 204 23.10 -5.61 14.17
C PHE A 204 22.34 -6.94 14.31
N ILE A 205 21.04 -6.91 14.63
CA ILE A 205 20.18 -8.09 14.70
C ILE A 205 19.93 -8.61 13.29
N SER A 206 19.59 -7.72 12.35
CA SER A 206 19.37 -8.05 10.95
C SER A 206 20.62 -8.69 10.31
N GLU A 207 21.80 -8.13 10.55
CA GLU A 207 23.06 -8.56 9.93
C GLU A 207 23.70 -9.78 10.59
N LYS A 208 23.61 -9.91 11.92
CA LYS A 208 24.30 -10.99 12.64
C LYS A 208 23.37 -12.13 13.01
N LEU A 209 22.24 -11.81 13.64
CA LEU A 209 21.34 -12.81 14.24
C LEU A 209 20.34 -13.38 13.24
N LEU A 210 19.91 -12.57 12.25
CA LEU A 210 18.92 -12.96 11.25
C LEU A 210 19.53 -13.12 9.85
N SER A 211 20.86 -13.19 9.75
CA SER A 211 21.61 -13.26 8.49
C SER A 211 21.13 -14.38 7.56
N SER A 212 20.82 -15.56 8.10
CA SER A 212 20.30 -16.69 7.32
C SER A 212 18.98 -16.40 6.62
N ARG A 213 18.18 -15.48 7.16
CA ARG A 213 16.91 -15.02 6.58
C ARG A 213 17.06 -13.76 5.74
N THR A 214 17.92 -12.82 6.14
CA THR A 214 18.07 -11.51 5.49
C THR A 214 19.05 -11.54 4.31
N ALA A 215 20.12 -12.33 4.38
CA ALA A 215 21.16 -12.36 3.35
C ALA A 215 20.66 -12.80 1.97
N PRO A 216 19.80 -13.84 1.82
CA PRO A 216 19.25 -14.20 0.52
C PRO A 216 18.41 -13.07 -0.09
N ILE A 217 17.64 -12.36 0.74
CA ILE A 217 16.80 -11.23 0.32
C ILE A 217 17.67 -10.06 -0.15
N ILE A 218 18.70 -9.71 0.62
CA ILE A 218 19.65 -8.64 0.29
C ILE A 218 20.40 -8.99 -0.99
N LYS A 219 20.84 -10.25 -1.15
CA LYS A 219 21.51 -10.73 -2.36
C LYS A 219 20.60 -10.63 -3.59
N HIS A 220 19.33 -11.04 -3.46
CA HIS A 220 18.34 -10.90 -4.52
C HIS A 220 18.18 -9.44 -4.96
N ARG A 221 17.97 -8.52 -4.00
CA ARG A 221 17.84 -7.08 -4.28
C ARG A 221 19.06 -6.52 -5.02
N LYS A 222 20.28 -6.88 -4.59
CA LYS A 222 21.53 -6.47 -5.27
C LYS A 222 21.60 -6.97 -6.72
N ASN A 223 21.28 -8.24 -6.93
CA ASN A 223 21.31 -8.85 -8.27
C ASN A 223 20.27 -8.20 -9.19
N LEU A 224 19.06 -7.98 -8.69
CA LEU A 224 17.96 -7.44 -9.49
C LEU A 224 18.21 -5.97 -9.85
N ILE A 225 18.74 -5.16 -8.92
CA ILE A 225 19.18 -3.79 -9.20
C ILE A 225 20.29 -3.76 -10.27
N LYS A 226 21.22 -4.72 -10.26
CA LYS A 226 22.22 -4.83 -11.33
C LYS A 226 21.58 -5.14 -12.68
N ARG A 227 20.54 -5.99 -12.72
CA ARG A 227 19.76 -6.23 -13.95
C ARG A 227 19.03 -4.98 -14.44
N TYR A 228 18.50 -4.15 -13.53
CA TYR A 228 17.85 -2.89 -13.93
C TYR A 228 18.77 -1.99 -14.74
N GLN A 229 20.06 -1.97 -14.40
CA GLN A 229 21.08 -1.18 -15.08
C GLN A 229 21.37 -1.66 -16.51
N GLN A 230 20.93 -2.87 -16.87
CA GLN A 230 21.07 -3.45 -18.20
C GLN A 230 19.83 -3.18 -19.08
N SER A 231 18.77 -2.61 -18.52
CA SER A 231 17.57 -2.24 -19.26
C SER A 231 17.86 -1.13 -20.26
N SER A 232 17.23 -1.18 -21.43
CA SER A 232 17.24 -0.08 -22.40
C SER A 232 16.65 1.23 -21.86
N LYS A 233 15.86 1.18 -20.77
CA LYS A 233 15.28 2.35 -20.11
C LYS A 233 16.23 3.01 -19.09
N TRP A 234 17.33 2.34 -18.73
CA TRP A 234 18.20 2.78 -17.65
C TRP A 234 18.83 4.16 -17.91
N ALA A 235 19.26 4.44 -19.14
CA ALA A 235 19.86 5.73 -19.49
C ALA A 235 18.89 6.91 -19.25
N ALA A 236 17.61 6.74 -19.61
CA ALA A 236 16.59 7.76 -19.37
C ALA A 236 16.31 7.98 -17.87
N TYR A 237 16.39 6.92 -17.05
CA TYR A 237 16.29 7.05 -15.59
C TYR A 237 17.51 7.75 -14.98
N LEU A 238 18.72 7.51 -15.49
CA LEU A 238 19.92 8.24 -15.07
C LEU A 238 19.80 9.74 -15.38
N GLU A 239 19.32 10.09 -16.57
CA GLU A 239 19.09 11.47 -16.97
C GLU A 239 18.11 12.17 -16.02
N THR A 240 16.91 11.60 -15.84
CA THR A 240 15.91 12.15 -14.92
C THR A 240 16.42 12.23 -13.49
N GLY A 241 17.06 11.17 -12.97
CA GLY A 241 17.59 11.17 -11.60
C GLY A 241 18.69 12.22 -11.38
N SER A 242 19.55 12.44 -12.39
CA SER A 242 20.66 13.39 -12.31
C SER A 242 20.21 14.85 -12.13
N GLN A 243 19.05 15.22 -12.70
CA GLN A 243 18.43 16.54 -12.52
C GLN A 243 18.14 16.85 -11.04
N TYR A 244 17.94 15.80 -10.24
CA TYR A 244 17.68 15.87 -8.80
C TYR A 244 18.88 15.41 -7.95
N ARG A 245 20.08 15.30 -8.55
CA ARG A 245 21.31 14.85 -7.89
C ARG A 245 21.21 13.45 -7.28
N LEU A 246 20.32 12.60 -7.81
CA LEU A 246 20.26 11.21 -7.41
C LEU A 246 21.39 10.43 -8.07
N ASN A 247 22.09 9.61 -7.29
CA ASN A 247 23.10 8.72 -7.82
C ASN A 247 22.48 7.40 -8.35
N PRO A 248 23.20 6.60 -9.17
CA PRO A 248 22.70 5.33 -9.70
C PRO A 248 22.15 4.35 -8.65
N HIS A 249 22.74 4.35 -7.45
CA HIS A 249 22.28 3.51 -6.34
C HIS A 249 20.90 3.97 -5.82
N GLN A 250 20.69 5.27 -5.62
CA GLN A 250 19.40 5.84 -5.20
C GLN A 250 18.32 5.61 -6.26
N ILE A 251 18.64 5.79 -7.54
CA ILE A 251 17.71 5.58 -8.66
C ILE A 251 17.21 4.13 -8.67
N ALA A 252 18.14 3.16 -8.68
CA ALA A 252 17.76 1.75 -8.76
C ALA A 252 16.98 1.27 -7.53
N ASN A 253 17.39 1.69 -6.32
CA ASN A 253 16.67 1.33 -5.09
C ASN A 253 15.29 1.98 -5.02
N SER A 254 15.13 3.22 -5.50
CA SER A 254 13.82 3.89 -5.53
C SER A 254 12.85 3.15 -6.46
N LEU A 255 13.30 2.78 -7.66
CA LEU A 255 12.50 2.00 -8.62
C LEU A 255 12.21 0.58 -8.10
N PHE A 256 13.16 -0.05 -7.40
CA PHE A 256 12.94 -1.33 -6.73
C PHE A 256 11.82 -1.22 -5.68
N ASP A 257 11.88 -0.23 -4.79
CA ASP A 257 10.89 0.00 -3.75
C ASP A 257 9.51 0.34 -4.35
N MET A 258 9.49 1.12 -5.45
CA MET A 258 8.27 1.41 -6.21
C MET A 258 7.61 0.13 -6.72
N ILE A 259 8.36 -0.79 -7.34
CA ILE A 259 7.80 -2.03 -7.88
C ILE A 259 7.34 -2.96 -6.75
N HIS A 260 8.19 -3.21 -5.76
CA HIS A 260 7.97 -4.28 -4.79
C HIS A 260 7.07 -3.86 -3.62
N ILE A 261 7.19 -2.62 -3.12
CA ILE A 261 6.45 -2.16 -1.95
C ILE A 261 5.17 -1.47 -2.40
N ALA A 262 5.29 -0.35 -3.12
CA ALA A 262 4.13 0.46 -3.49
C ALA A 262 3.26 -0.22 -4.57
N GLY A 263 3.88 -0.69 -5.64
CA GLY A 263 3.22 -1.26 -6.82
C GLY A 263 2.63 -2.64 -6.54
N THR A 264 3.45 -3.57 -6.04
CA THR A 264 3.04 -4.96 -5.83
C THR A 264 2.15 -5.12 -4.60
N ALA A 265 2.64 -4.78 -3.40
CA ALA A 265 1.89 -5.07 -2.17
C ALA A 265 0.56 -4.28 -2.09
N GLY A 266 0.57 -3.02 -2.57
CA GLY A 266 -0.63 -2.18 -2.62
C GLY A 266 -1.67 -2.69 -3.63
N THR A 267 -1.28 -2.79 -4.91
CA THR A 267 -2.22 -3.11 -6.00
C THR A 267 -2.75 -4.54 -5.92
N SER A 268 -1.91 -5.54 -5.59
CA SER A 268 -2.37 -6.92 -5.45
C SER A 268 -3.35 -7.10 -4.29
N ALA A 269 -3.16 -6.40 -3.17
CA ALA A 269 -4.10 -6.44 -2.05
C ALA A 269 -5.44 -5.78 -2.39
N LEU A 270 -5.42 -4.65 -3.11
CA LEU A 270 -6.67 -4.03 -3.56
C LEU A 270 -7.39 -4.91 -4.58
N LEU A 271 -6.67 -5.44 -5.58
CA LEU A 271 -7.22 -6.36 -6.57
C LEU A 271 -7.87 -7.58 -5.91
N GLY A 272 -7.17 -8.22 -4.96
CA GLY A 272 -7.70 -9.36 -4.23
C GLY A 272 -8.96 -9.02 -3.45
N SER A 273 -9.02 -7.84 -2.84
CA SER A 273 -10.23 -7.36 -2.15
C SER A 273 -11.37 -7.07 -3.12
N VAL A 274 -11.10 -6.52 -4.31
CA VAL A 274 -12.13 -6.29 -5.34
C VAL A 274 -12.72 -7.61 -5.81
N ILE A 275 -11.87 -8.60 -6.09
CA ILE A 275 -12.33 -9.96 -6.45
C ILE A 275 -13.15 -10.56 -5.30
N GLY A 276 -12.70 -10.39 -4.05
CA GLY A 276 -13.41 -10.85 -2.86
C GLY A 276 -14.82 -10.26 -2.73
N VAL A 277 -14.96 -8.94 -2.88
CA VAL A 277 -16.27 -8.26 -2.88
C VAL A 277 -17.16 -8.82 -3.98
N LEU A 278 -16.66 -8.92 -5.21
CA LEU A 278 -17.43 -9.44 -6.35
C LEU A 278 -17.76 -10.95 -6.20
N CYS A 279 -16.99 -11.70 -5.41
CA CYS A 279 -17.35 -13.08 -5.08
C CYS A 279 -18.51 -13.14 -4.08
N GLN A 280 -18.56 -12.24 -3.10
CA GLN A 280 -19.60 -12.19 -2.07
C GLN A 280 -20.91 -11.55 -2.54
N ASP A 281 -20.84 -10.55 -3.41
CA ASP A 281 -22.01 -9.82 -3.91
C ASP A 281 -22.31 -10.22 -5.36
N ALA A 282 -23.28 -11.13 -5.52
CA ALA A 282 -23.67 -11.64 -6.82
C ALA A 282 -24.38 -10.59 -7.69
N GLU A 283 -25.13 -9.68 -7.10
CA GLU A 283 -25.85 -8.63 -7.82
C GLU A 283 -24.85 -7.63 -8.42
N LEU A 284 -23.94 -7.09 -7.58
CA LEU A 284 -22.87 -6.22 -8.04
C LEU A 284 -21.97 -6.89 -9.08
N ARG A 285 -21.63 -8.17 -8.87
CA ARG A 285 -20.84 -8.94 -9.86
C ARG A 285 -21.56 -9.03 -11.21
N ASN A 286 -22.86 -9.32 -11.21
CA ASN A 286 -23.61 -9.43 -12.45
C ASN A 286 -23.70 -8.10 -13.20
N ASP A 287 -23.84 -6.98 -12.48
CA ASP A 287 -23.84 -5.66 -13.09
C ASP A 287 -22.45 -5.27 -13.64
N VAL A 288 -21.36 -5.59 -12.93
CA VAL A 288 -19.99 -5.43 -13.44
C VAL A 288 -19.76 -6.28 -14.69
N ILE A 289 -20.22 -7.53 -14.71
CA ILE A 289 -20.15 -8.39 -15.90
C ILE A 289 -20.92 -7.77 -17.07
N ARG A 290 -22.11 -7.19 -16.82
CA ARG A 290 -22.92 -6.52 -17.85
C ARG A 290 -22.19 -5.29 -18.42
N GLU A 291 -21.59 -4.47 -17.56
CA GLU A 291 -20.76 -3.33 -17.97
C GLU A 291 -19.59 -3.79 -18.85
N ILE A 292 -18.82 -4.79 -18.41
CA ILE A 292 -17.68 -5.35 -19.16
C ILE A 292 -18.12 -5.87 -20.53
N ASN A 293 -19.21 -6.64 -20.58
CA ASN A 293 -19.73 -7.21 -21.83
C ASN A 293 -20.22 -6.13 -22.81
N THR A 294 -20.69 -5.00 -22.30
CA THR A 294 -21.11 -3.85 -23.12
C THR A 294 -19.89 -3.11 -23.68
N ALA A 295 -18.85 -2.93 -22.87
CA ALA A 295 -17.64 -2.20 -23.26
C ALA A 295 -16.73 -2.99 -24.22
N TRP A 296 -16.68 -4.32 -24.07
CA TRP A 296 -15.72 -5.19 -24.75
C TRP A 296 -16.27 -6.56 -25.15
N ASP A 297 -15.97 -6.96 -26.38
CA ASP A 297 -16.36 -8.25 -26.96
C ASP A 297 -15.43 -9.41 -26.56
N GLY A 298 -14.24 -9.11 -26.06
CA GLY A 298 -13.22 -10.10 -25.66
C GLY A 298 -12.13 -10.34 -26.71
N ASN A 299 -12.27 -9.82 -27.93
CA ASN A 299 -11.36 -10.12 -29.03
C ASN A 299 -10.65 -8.87 -29.56
N GLU A 300 -11.30 -7.71 -29.49
CA GLU A 300 -10.73 -6.44 -29.95
C GLU A 300 -9.62 -5.92 -29.00
N PRO A 301 -8.66 -5.11 -29.49
CA PRO A 301 -7.75 -4.35 -28.65
C PRO A 301 -8.49 -3.45 -27.64
N LEU A 302 -7.91 -3.27 -26.44
CA LEU A 302 -8.49 -2.45 -25.38
C LEU A 302 -8.39 -0.94 -25.65
N ASN A 303 -7.41 -0.51 -26.45
CA ASN A 303 -7.30 0.89 -26.89
C ASN A 303 -8.45 1.32 -27.82
N GLY A 304 -9.25 0.35 -28.30
CA GLY A 304 -10.33 0.53 -29.26
C GLY A 304 -9.81 0.65 -30.69
N ASN A 305 -10.58 0.13 -31.64
CA ASN A 305 -10.31 0.34 -33.05
C ASN A 305 -10.58 1.82 -33.40
N ALA A 306 -9.52 2.62 -33.54
CA ALA A 306 -9.57 4.08 -33.72
C ALA A 306 -10.42 4.56 -34.91
N MET A 307 -10.76 3.65 -35.84
CA MET A 307 -11.60 3.96 -37.01
C MET A 307 -13.12 3.92 -36.74
N LEU A 308 -13.61 3.25 -35.68
CA LEU A 308 -15.05 2.95 -35.53
C LEU A 308 -15.74 3.62 -34.34
N ARG A 309 -14.99 4.18 -33.38
CA ARG A 309 -15.57 4.87 -32.22
C ARG A 309 -15.45 6.38 -32.40
N LYS A 310 -16.61 7.04 -32.59
CA LYS A 310 -16.76 8.52 -32.71
C LYS A 310 -16.13 9.30 -31.56
N GLU A 311 -15.87 8.64 -30.44
CA GLU A 311 -15.18 9.18 -29.27
C GLU A 311 -13.95 8.32 -28.98
N ARG A 312 -12.78 8.96 -28.85
CA ARG A 312 -11.47 8.36 -28.49
C ARG A 312 -11.43 7.87 -27.03
N SER A 313 -12.44 7.12 -26.58
CA SER A 313 -12.50 6.54 -25.24
C SER A 313 -12.07 5.09 -25.28
N THR A 314 -10.98 4.77 -24.56
CA THR A 314 -10.49 3.39 -24.42
C THR A 314 -11.52 2.52 -23.69
N THR A 315 -11.53 1.21 -23.94
CA THR A 315 -12.47 0.27 -23.31
C THR A 315 -12.51 0.40 -21.78
N ILE A 316 -11.35 0.56 -21.14
CA ILE A 316 -11.28 0.68 -19.67
C ILE A 316 -11.81 2.02 -19.12
N ALA A 317 -11.85 3.07 -19.95
CA ALA A 317 -12.44 4.36 -19.56
C ALA A 317 -13.97 4.32 -19.49
N GLN A 318 -14.60 3.30 -20.09
CA GLN A 318 -16.05 3.07 -20.05
C GLN A 318 -16.49 2.30 -18.79
N LEU A 319 -15.55 1.74 -18.02
CA LEU A 319 -15.83 0.87 -16.87
C LEU A 319 -16.10 1.67 -15.58
N THR A 320 -17.15 2.48 -15.60
CA THR A 320 -17.55 3.41 -14.53
C THR A 320 -18.02 2.72 -13.22
N LEU A 321 -18.86 1.70 -13.31
CA LEU A 321 -19.31 0.90 -12.17
C LEU A 321 -18.13 0.10 -11.61
N THR A 322 -17.33 -0.51 -12.47
CA THR A 322 -16.11 -1.21 -12.04
C THR A 322 -15.18 -0.25 -11.30
N GLN A 323 -14.98 0.98 -11.80
CA GLN A 323 -14.17 1.99 -11.14
C GLN A 323 -14.71 2.38 -9.76
N THR A 324 -16.01 2.64 -9.64
CA THR A 324 -16.63 2.98 -8.34
C THR A 324 -16.59 1.82 -7.36
N ALA A 325 -16.75 0.57 -7.81
CA ALA A 325 -16.54 -0.62 -6.99
C ALA A 325 -15.08 -0.73 -6.49
N ILE A 326 -14.09 -0.40 -7.32
CA ILE A 326 -12.68 -0.34 -6.91
C ILE A 326 -12.47 0.74 -5.84
N LEU A 327 -13.04 1.93 -6.02
CA LEU A 327 -12.92 3.04 -5.07
C LEU A 327 -13.57 2.71 -3.73
N GLU A 328 -14.78 2.12 -3.73
CA GLU A 328 -15.45 1.70 -2.50
C GLU A 328 -14.72 0.56 -1.81
N THR A 329 -14.18 -0.39 -2.58
CA THR A 329 -13.30 -1.44 -2.04
C THR A 329 -12.05 -0.82 -1.41
N ALA A 330 -11.42 0.17 -2.03
CA ALA A 330 -10.26 0.85 -1.46
C ALA A 330 -10.61 1.66 -0.21
N ARG A 331 -11.84 2.17 -0.11
CA ARG A 331 -12.33 2.87 1.10
C ARG A 331 -12.41 1.88 2.26
N LEU A 332 -13.07 0.74 2.06
CA LEU A 332 -13.28 -0.27 3.10
C LEU A 332 -12.01 -1.09 3.39
N TYR A 333 -11.24 -1.48 2.39
CA TYR A 333 -10.07 -2.35 2.52
C TYR A 333 -8.81 -1.65 1.99
N PRO A 334 -8.40 -0.51 2.57
CA PRO A 334 -7.24 0.23 2.09
C PRO A 334 -5.97 -0.61 2.25
N PRO A 335 -5.18 -0.85 1.18
CA PRO A 335 -3.93 -1.60 1.29
C PRO A 335 -2.93 -0.93 2.25
N VAL A 336 -2.90 0.40 2.23
CA VAL A 336 -2.13 1.24 3.15
C VAL A 336 -3.08 1.80 4.21
N ARG A 337 -2.94 1.32 5.45
CA ARG A 337 -3.82 1.72 6.56
C ARG A 337 -3.34 2.92 7.35
N PHE A 338 -2.06 3.22 7.26
CA PHE A 338 -1.43 4.23 8.07
C PHE A 338 -0.55 5.11 7.21
N VAL A 339 -0.65 6.41 7.44
CA VAL A 339 0.31 7.39 6.94
C VAL A 339 1.03 8.03 8.11
N SER A 340 2.26 8.45 7.86
CA SER A 340 3.12 9.00 8.90
C SER A 340 3.85 10.23 8.41
N GLN A 341 3.92 11.23 9.27
CA GLN A 341 4.86 12.34 9.17
C GLN A 341 5.52 12.61 10.52
N LEU A 342 6.52 13.47 10.54
CA LEU A 342 7.25 13.91 11.72
C LEU A 342 6.87 15.34 12.04
N ALA A 343 6.55 15.60 13.30
CA ALA A 343 6.34 16.95 13.80
C ALA A 343 7.60 17.80 13.56
N ARG A 344 7.42 18.97 12.93
CA ARG A 344 8.54 19.87 12.58
C ARG A 344 9.04 20.66 13.78
N GLU A 345 8.18 20.85 14.77
CA GLU A 345 8.40 21.62 15.98
C GLU A 345 7.88 20.83 17.20
N SER A 346 8.30 21.23 18.39
CA SER A 346 7.67 20.78 19.64
C SER A 346 6.39 21.56 19.89
N GLY A 347 5.48 21.00 20.67
CA GLY A 347 4.24 21.67 21.02
C GLY A 347 3.42 20.90 22.04
N GLU A 348 2.15 21.26 22.13
CA GLU A 348 1.17 20.57 22.97
C GLU A 348 -0.03 20.15 22.11
N ILE A 349 -0.64 19.03 22.47
CA ILE A 349 -1.87 18.55 21.84
C ILE A 349 -2.87 18.12 22.90
N GLU A 350 -4.15 18.41 22.68
CA GLU A 350 -5.22 17.93 23.52
C GLU A 350 -5.59 16.49 23.15
N ILE A 351 -5.51 15.59 24.14
CA ILE A 351 -5.83 14.17 24.03
C ILE A 351 -6.68 13.79 25.24
N GLY A 352 -7.92 13.35 25.03
CA GLY A 352 -8.83 12.93 26.11
C GLY A 352 -9.01 14.00 27.20
N GLY A 353 -9.10 15.28 26.82
CA GLY A 353 -9.22 16.42 27.74
C GLY A 353 -7.94 16.79 28.49
N SER A 354 -6.80 16.13 28.20
CA SER A 354 -5.50 16.43 28.79
C SER A 354 -4.59 17.12 27.78
N LYS A 355 -3.91 18.21 28.18
CA LYS A 355 -2.81 18.79 27.40
C LYS A 355 -1.58 17.91 27.51
N CYS A 356 -1.10 17.43 26.37
CA CYS A 356 0.00 16.50 26.29
C CYS A 356 1.14 17.12 25.46
N PRO A 357 2.35 17.28 26.04
CA PRO A 357 3.49 17.82 25.31
C PRO A 357 4.02 16.79 24.30
N PHE A 358 4.52 17.27 23.17
CA PHE A 358 5.28 16.48 22.20
C PHE A 358 6.51 17.25 21.73
N GLN A 359 7.52 16.52 21.27
CA GLN A 359 8.79 17.10 20.83
C GLN A 359 8.88 17.13 19.30
N LYS A 360 9.76 17.99 18.77
CA LYS A 360 10.18 17.91 17.37
C LYS A 360 10.61 16.48 17.00
N GLY A 361 10.17 15.99 15.85
CA GLY A 361 10.41 14.62 15.40
C GLY A 361 9.47 13.58 15.99
N THR A 362 8.46 13.97 16.79
CA THR A 362 7.37 13.06 17.19
C THR A 362 6.61 12.60 15.96
N ARG A 363 6.31 11.31 15.88
CA ARG A 363 5.55 10.76 14.75
C ARG A 363 4.09 11.19 14.86
N LEU A 364 3.57 11.78 13.80
CA LEU A 364 2.15 12.02 13.61
C LEU A 364 1.64 10.96 12.65
N LEU A 365 0.71 10.13 13.11
CA LEU A 365 0.12 9.05 12.36
C LEU A 365 -1.32 9.40 11.98
N GLY A 366 -1.75 8.98 10.80
CA GLY A 366 -3.14 9.02 10.38
C GLY A 366 -3.62 7.61 10.06
N SER A 367 -4.73 7.18 10.67
CA SER A 367 -5.38 5.93 10.31
C SER A 367 -6.30 6.14 9.13
N VAL A 368 -5.84 5.76 7.94
CA VAL A 368 -6.64 5.73 6.71
C VAL A 368 -7.86 4.82 6.90
N PHE A 369 -7.68 3.71 7.63
CA PHE A 369 -8.74 2.74 7.88
C PHE A 369 -9.95 3.32 8.62
N THR A 370 -9.72 4.04 9.74
CA THR A 370 -10.82 4.64 10.50
C THR A 370 -11.33 5.91 9.84
N ALA A 371 -10.44 6.69 9.21
CA ALA A 371 -10.83 7.91 8.50
C ALA A 371 -11.77 7.62 7.31
N ASN A 372 -11.50 6.56 6.56
CA ASN A 372 -12.39 6.09 5.49
C ASN A 372 -13.73 5.51 6.00
N ARG A 373 -13.93 5.40 7.32
CA ARG A 373 -15.16 4.95 7.98
C ARG A 373 -15.73 5.99 8.96
N ASP A 374 -15.29 7.24 8.84
CA ASP A 374 -15.79 8.30 9.70
C ASP A 374 -17.26 8.61 9.36
N HIS A 375 -18.17 8.39 10.31
CA HIS A 375 -19.61 8.62 10.13
C HIS A 375 -19.95 10.09 9.86
N ARG A 376 -19.06 11.04 10.19
CA ARG A 376 -19.21 12.45 9.83
C ARG A 376 -19.00 12.73 8.34
N ARG A 377 -18.33 11.80 7.63
CA ARG A 377 -18.06 11.90 6.19
C ARG A 377 -18.86 10.88 5.36
N TYR A 378 -19.09 9.68 5.90
CA TYR A 378 -19.75 8.60 5.18
C TYR A 378 -20.99 8.13 5.95
N ASN A 379 -22.16 8.27 5.34
CA ASN A 379 -23.40 7.70 5.86
C ASN A 379 -23.33 6.17 5.80
N ASN A 380 -23.72 5.48 6.88
CA ASN A 380 -23.59 4.02 7.01
C ASN A 380 -22.18 3.54 6.60
N PRO A 381 -21.12 3.97 7.32
CA PRO A 381 -19.74 3.89 6.85
C PRO A 381 -19.22 2.46 6.63
N ASP A 382 -19.86 1.45 7.23
CA ASP A 382 -19.46 0.05 7.05
C ASP A 382 -20.21 -0.66 5.91
N ASN A 383 -21.22 -0.03 5.33
CA ASN A 383 -21.93 -0.58 4.17
C ASN A 383 -21.16 -0.28 2.88
N PHE A 384 -21.11 -1.27 1.98
CA PHE A 384 -20.57 -1.12 0.64
C PHE A 384 -21.58 -0.38 -0.24
N ASP A 385 -21.20 0.75 -0.82
CA ASP A 385 -22.05 1.57 -1.68
C ASP A 385 -21.21 2.25 -2.78
N THR A 386 -21.47 1.90 -4.03
CA THR A 386 -20.76 2.42 -5.22
C THR A 386 -21.20 3.82 -5.64
N THR A 387 -22.27 4.36 -5.06
CA THR A 387 -22.84 5.67 -5.43
C THR A 387 -22.27 6.84 -4.64
N ARG A 388 -21.33 6.59 -3.71
CA ARG A 388 -20.72 7.61 -2.86
C ARG A 388 -19.85 8.60 -3.64
N ASP A 389 -19.65 9.77 -3.05
CA ASP A 389 -18.59 10.68 -3.48
C ASP A 389 -17.21 10.19 -3.02
N PHE A 390 -16.32 9.92 -3.97
CA PHE A 390 -14.94 9.49 -3.76
C PHE A 390 -13.89 10.58 -4.01
N SER A 391 -14.31 11.84 -4.21
CA SER A 391 -13.44 12.97 -4.57
C SER A 391 -12.29 13.21 -3.58
N ASP A 392 -12.48 12.86 -2.30
CA ASP A 392 -11.53 13.02 -1.22
C ASP A 392 -11.20 11.72 -0.46
N ILE A 393 -11.26 10.58 -1.17
CA ILE A 393 -10.81 9.29 -0.64
C ILE A 393 -9.33 9.31 -0.26
N LEU A 394 -9.01 8.75 0.92
CA LEU A 394 -7.66 8.85 1.50
C LEU A 394 -6.77 7.63 1.18
N SER A 395 -7.29 6.61 0.50
CA SER A 395 -6.57 5.35 0.21
C SER A 395 -5.35 5.51 -0.69
N TRP A 396 -5.26 6.62 -1.43
CA TRP A 396 -4.10 7.02 -2.24
C TRP A 396 -3.41 8.28 -1.69
N ASN A 397 -3.55 8.53 -0.39
CA ASN A 397 -3.04 9.68 0.34
C ASN A 397 -3.73 11.01 0.01
N GLY A 398 -4.86 11.01 -0.72
CA GLY A 398 -5.56 12.21 -1.18
C GLY A 398 -5.23 12.57 -2.64
N LYS A 399 -5.43 13.85 -3.01
CA LYS A 399 -5.17 14.38 -4.34
C LYS A 399 -4.49 15.75 -4.26
N GLU A 400 -3.78 16.13 -5.33
CA GLU A 400 -3.27 17.50 -5.53
C GLU A 400 -2.29 17.99 -4.44
N HIS A 401 -1.39 17.13 -3.97
CA HIS A 401 -0.34 17.49 -3.00
C HIS A 401 0.93 16.65 -3.20
N GLU A 402 2.05 17.04 -2.59
CA GLU A 402 3.40 16.49 -2.86
C GLU A 402 3.50 14.96 -2.62
N ARG A 403 2.69 14.41 -1.71
CA ARG A 403 2.72 12.99 -1.34
C ARG A 403 1.54 12.18 -1.90
N ALA A 404 0.74 12.74 -2.82
CA ALA A 404 -0.32 11.98 -3.48
C ALA A 404 0.26 10.78 -4.21
N CYS A 405 -0.37 9.60 -4.15
CA CYS A 405 0.19 8.38 -4.72
C CYS A 405 0.40 8.51 -6.24
N PRO A 406 1.65 8.44 -6.75
CA PRO A 406 1.92 8.57 -8.19
C PRO A 406 1.39 7.37 -8.99
N GLY A 407 1.18 6.22 -8.34
CA GLY A 407 0.65 5.00 -8.95
C GLY A 407 -0.87 4.86 -8.95
N LYS A 408 -1.63 5.88 -8.50
CA LYS A 408 -3.11 5.79 -8.39
C LYS A 408 -3.76 5.38 -9.71
N SER A 409 -3.45 6.09 -10.80
CA SER A 409 -4.06 5.83 -12.11
C SER A 409 -3.73 4.42 -12.59
N LEU A 410 -2.46 4.03 -12.58
CA LEU A 410 -2.03 2.69 -12.99
C LEU A 410 -2.66 1.58 -12.15
N SER A 411 -2.76 1.78 -10.82
CA SER A 411 -3.36 0.80 -9.91
C SER A 411 -4.83 0.54 -10.26
N ILE A 412 -5.63 1.60 -10.43
CA ILE A 412 -7.04 1.49 -10.82
C ILE A 412 -7.16 0.85 -12.21
N GLY A 413 -6.39 1.34 -13.19
CA GLY A 413 -6.42 0.83 -14.56
C GLY A 413 -6.04 -0.66 -14.66
N LEU A 414 -5.00 -1.10 -13.94
CA LEU A 414 -4.65 -2.51 -13.86
C LEU A 414 -5.80 -3.34 -13.28
N ILE A 415 -6.43 -2.89 -12.19
CA ILE A 415 -7.53 -3.63 -11.58
C ILE A 415 -8.75 -3.72 -12.52
N GLN A 416 -9.05 -2.65 -13.25
CA GLN A 416 -10.08 -2.66 -14.30
C GLN A 416 -9.75 -3.68 -15.38
N ILE A 417 -8.51 -3.70 -15.89
CA ILE A 417 -8.05 -4.69 -16.88
C ILE A 417 -8.16 -6.12 -16.33
N PHE A 418 -7.75 -6.35 -15.08
CA PHE A 418 -7.92 -7.66 -14.44
C PHE A 418 -9.38 -8.08 -14.38
N CYS A 419 -10.29 -7.21 -13.93
CA CYS A 419 -11.72 -7.53 -13.88
C CYS A 419 -12.26 -7.84 -15.28
N LEU A 420 -11.91 -7.00 -16.25
CA LEU A 420 -12.31 -7.16 -17.64
C LEU A 420 -11.88 -8.52 -18.22
N TYR A 421 -10.61 -8.92 -18.08
CA TYR A 421 -10.16 -10.23 -18.55
C TYR A 421 -10.74 -11.38 -17.71
N LEU A 422 -10.69 -11.28 -16.39
CA LEU A 422 -11.14 -12.31 -15.46
C LEU A 422 -12.59 -12.71 -15.72
N PHE A 423 -13.49 -11.74 -15.88
CA PHE A 423 -14.90 -12.01 -16.07
C PHE A 423 -15.29 -12.29 -17.53
N LYS A 424 -14.56 -11.74 -18.50
CA LYS A 424 -14.86 -11.94 -19.92
C LYS A 424 -14.31 -13.25 -20.46
N LYS A 425 -13.09 -13.62 -20.07
CA LYS A 425 -12.33 -14.74 -20.68
C LYS A 425 -12.20 -15.96 -19.80
N TYR A 426 -12.41 -15.84 -18.49
CA TYR A 426 -12.16 -16.93 -17.57
C TYR A 426 -13.40 -17.27 -16.74
N GLU A 427 -13.46 -18.52 -16.32
CA GLU A 427 -14.50 -19.06 -15.46
C GLU A 427 -13.90 -19.94 -14.37
N TRP A 428 -14.69 -20.21 -13.33
CA TRP A 428 -14.35 -21.07 -12.22
C TRP A 428 -15.61 -21.71 -11.66
N ASN A 429 -15.45 -22.87 -11.01
CA ASN A 429 -16.54 -23.70 -10.53
C ASN A 429 -16.99 -23.30 -9.12
N SER A 430 -16.05 -22.92 -8.27
CA SER A 430 -16.31 -22.61 -6.87
C SER A 430 -15.24 -21.67 -6.30
N THR A 431 -15.51 -21.11 -5.12
CA THR A 431 -14.52 -20.33 -4.37
C THR A 431 -14.39 -20.86 -2.96
N THR A 432 -13.19 -20.74 -2.38
CA THR A 432 -13.07 -20.83 -0.92
C THR A 432 -13.81 -19.66 -0.25
N PRO A 433 -14.13 -19.74 1.06
CA PRO A 433 -14.78 -18.66 1.77
C PRO A 433 -13.99 -17.35 1.67
N VAL A 434 -14.66 -16.28 1.25
CA VAL A 434 -14.05 -14.94 1.20
C VAL A 434 -13.93 -14.41 2.63
N LYS A 435 -12.70 -14.29 3.12
CA LYS A 435 -12.40 -13.76 4.46
C LYS A 435 -11.22 -12.81 4.40
N TRP A 436 -11.44 -11.55 4.78
CA TRP A 436 -10.35 -10.59 4.97
C TRP A 436 -9.63 -10.85 6.30
N ASP A 437 -8.30 -10.88 6.26
CA ASP A 437 -7.45 -11.00 7.45
C ASP A 437 -7.35 -9.63 8.15
N PHE A 438 -8.13 -9.46 9.22
CA PHE A 438 -8.05 -8.32 10.13
C PHE A 438 -7.16 -8.60 11.34
N ASP A 439 -6.59 -9.79 11.48
CA ASP A 439 -5.78 -10.17 12.63
C ASP A 439 -4.35 -9.63 12.49
N LYS A 440 -3.90 -9.42 11.24
CA LYS A 440 -2.56 -8.89 10.93
C LYS A 440 -2.56 -7.42 10.56
N VAL A 441 -1.48 -6.72 10.95
CA VAL A 441 -1.23 -5.32 10.55
C VAL A 441 -0.82 -5.15 9.07
N THR A 442 -0.62 -6.25 8.33
CA THR A 442 -0.26 -6.30 6.90
C THR A 442 -1.49 -6.20 6.00
N ALA A 443 -1.42 -5.52 4.85
CA ALA A 443 -2.54 -5.20 3.95
C ALA A 443 -3.78 -6.13 4.04
N VAL A 444 -4.96 -5.53 4.25
CA VAL A 444 -6.22 -6.27 4.40
C VAL A 444 -6.63 -6.81 3.04
N THR A 445 -6.51 -8.12 2.85
CA THR A 445 -6.86 -8.81 1.61
C THR A 445 -7.39 -10.21 1.93
N PRO A 446 -8.24 -10.82 1.09
CA PRO A 446 -8.70 -12.18 1.30
C PRO A 446 -7.63 -13.18 0.85
N ASN A 447 -6.57 -13.32 1.64
CA ASN A 447 -5.37 -14.09 1.26
C ASN A 447 -5.69 -15.55 0.91
N ASP A 448 -6.63 -16.16 1.61
CA ASP A 448 -7.00 -17.57 1.47
C ASP A 448 -8.09 -17.80 0.40
N LEU A 449 -8.49 -16.75 -0.33
CA LEU A 449 -9.43 -16.86 -1.43
C LEU A 449 -8.76 -17.58 -2.62
N VAL A 450 -9.40 -18.64 -3.07
CA VAL A 450 -9.01 -19.44 -4.24
C VAL A 450 -10.21 -19.56 -5.16
N LEU A 451 -10.04 -19.19 -6.43
CA LEU A 451 -11.01 -19.50 -7.50
C LEU A 451 -10.67 -20.90 -8.03
N GLN A 452 -11.53 -21.88 -7.77
CA GLN A 452 -11.28 -23.31 -8.03
C GLN A 452 -11.89 -23.74 -9.37
N GLY A 453 -11.18 -24.60 -10.11
CA GLY A 453 -11.56 -24.96 -11.47
C GLY A 453 -11.35 -23.81 -12.46
N PHE A 454 -10.41 -22.91 -12.14
CA PHE A 454 -10.13 -21.73 -12.95
C PHE A 454 -9.65 -22.13 -14.35
N SER A 455 -10.36 -21.72 -15.38
CA SER A 455 -10.09 -22.10 -16.77
C SER A 455 -10.50 -21.00 -17.75
N LEU A 456 -10.02 -21.11 -18.99
CA LEU A 456 -10.47 -20.25 -20.08
C LEU A 456 -11.91 -20.64 -20.44
N ARG A 457 -12.79 -19.65 -20.59
CA ARG A 457 -14.15 -19.87 -21.09
C ARG A 457 -14.10 -20.44 -22.50
N SER A 458 -14.91 -21.47 -22.73
CA SER A 458 -15.08 -22.14 -24.03
C SER A 458 -15.77 -21.27 -25.06
#